data_AF-A0A538CJ05-F1
#
_entry.id   AF-A0A538CJ05-F1
#
_cell.length_a   1.000
_cell.length_b   1.000
_cell.length_c   1.000
_cell.angle_alpha   90.00
_cell.angle_beta   90.00
_cell.angle_gamma   90.00
#
_symmetry.space_group_name_H-M   'P 1'
#
loop_
_entity.id
_entity.type
_entity.pdbx_description
1 polymer ?
#
loop_
_entity_poly.entity_id
_entity_poly.type
_entity_poly.pdbx_seq_one_letter_code
_entity_poly.pdbx_strand_id
1 'polypeptide(L)'
;DRIAEKTGKPAVELLEQAVKTVTPVLEVKSRRVGGANYQVPVEVPQRRARTLAVRWLVDYARDRREKGMVEKLSAEILDAL
;
A
#
# COMPACT_ATOMS: atom_id res chain seq x y z
N ASP A 1 -9.90 11.65 11.06
CA ASP A 1 -10.89 12.74 10.88
C ASP A 1 -10.70 13.52 9.58
N ARG A 2 -9.52 14.04 9.27
CA ARG A 2 -9.22 14.77 8.02
C ARG A 2 -9.70 14.15 6.71
N ILE A 3 -9.67 12.81 6.60
CA ILE A 3 -10.17 12.11 5.41
C ILE A 3 -11.70 12.09 5.40
N ALA A 4 -12.33 11.83 6.55
CA ALA A 4 -13.78 11.85 6.69
C ALA A 4 -14.36 13.24 6.40
N GLU A 5 -13.67 14.30 6.81
CA GLU A 5 -14.05 15.70 6.50
C GLU A 5 -14.01 15.99 5.00
N LYS A 6 -13.08 15.39 4.24
CA LYS A 6 -12.94 15.61 2.80
C LYS A 6 -13.92 14.79 1.97
N THR A 7 -14.20 13.55 2.38
CA THR A 7 -14.97 12.59 1.56
C THR A 7 -16.39 12.37 2.07
N GLY A 8 -16.73 12.82 3.29
CA GLY A 8 -18.03 12.60 3.91
C GLY A 8 -18.32 11.14 4.31
N LYS A 9 -17.31 10.26 4.25
CA LYS A 9 -17.41 8.83 4.58
C LYS A 9 -16.62 8.50 5.85
N PRO A 10 -16.97 7.42 6.58
CA PRO A 10 -16.23 7.00 7.76
C PRO A 10 -14.75 6.73 7.45
N ALA A 11 -13.85 7.32 8.23
CA ALA A 11 -12.40 7.19 7.99
C ALA A 11 -11.89 5.74 8.08
N VAL A 12 -12.55 4.91 8.89
CA VAL A 12 -12.20 3.48 9.05
C VAL A 12 -12.48 2.70 7.77
N GLU A 13 -13.65 2.89 7.17
CA GLU A 13 -14.02 2.20 5.93
C GLU A 13 -13.11 2.59 4.76
N LEU A 14 -12.77 3.87 4.66
CA LEU A 14 -11.84 4.38 3.65
C LEU A 14 -10.44 3.78 3.82
N LEU A 15 -9.97 3.66 5.06
CA LEU A 15 -8.68 3.02 5.33
C LEU A 15 -8.70 1.54 4.96
N GLU A 16 -9.76 0.81 5.30
CA GLU A 16 -9.90 -0.60 4.95
C GLU A 16 -9.94 -0.81 3.43
N GLN A 17 -10.66 0.04 2.71
CA GLN A 17 -10.72 0.02 1.26
C GLN A 17 -9.34 0.32 0.65
N ALA A 18 -8.66 1.38 1.10
CA ALA A 18 -7.31 1.72 0.62
C ALA A 18 -6.31 0.58 0.86
N VAL A 19 -6.31 -0.02 2.06
CA VAL A 19 -5.46 -1.17 2.37
C VAL A 19 -5.77 -2.34 1.45
N LYS A 20 -7.05 -2.61 1.16
CA LYS A 20 -7.45 -3.69 0.26
C LYS A 20 -6.96 -3.44 -1.17
N THR A 21 -7.06 -2.21 -1.68
CA THR A 21 -6.57 -1.83 -3.01
C THR A 21 -5.06 -1.99 -3.14
N VAL A 22 -4.31 -1.59 -2.10
CA VAL A 22 -2.84 -1.63 -2.11
C VAL A 22 -2.28 -3.01 -1.75
N THR A 23 -3.12 -3.97 -1.35
CA THR A 23 -2.70 -5.33 -0.99
C THR A 23 -2.24 -6.12 -2.22
N PRO A 24 -0.96 -6.50 -2.33
CA PRO A 24 -0.45 -7.23 -3.48
C PRO A 24 -0.84 -8.71 -3.42
N VAL A 25 -1.24 -9.27 -4.56
CA VAL A 25 -1.53 -10.71 -4.71
C VAL A 25 -0.32 -11.50 -5.19
N LEU A 26 0.54 -10.87 -6.01
CA LEU A 26 1.74 -11.47 -6.58
C LEU A 26 2.98 -10.62 -6.22
N GLU A 27 4.09 -11.29 -5.93
CA GLU A 27 5.41 -10.68 -5.85
C GLU A 27 6.36 -11.40 -6.81
N VAL A 28 7.41 -10.70 -7.21
CA VAL A 28 8.42 -11.28 -8.08
C VAL A 28 9.57 -11.82 -7.24
N LYS A 29 9.95 -13.09 -7.47
CA LYS A 29 11.12 -13.72 -6.86
C LYS A 29 12.14 -14.11 -7.91
N SER A 30 13.42 -13.88 -7.61
CA SER A 30 14.52 -14.32 -8.46
C SER A 30 14.67 -15.85 -8.37
N ARG A 31 14.69 -16.52 -9.53
CA ARG A 31 14.88 -17.97 -9.67
C ARG A 31 15.92 -18.26 -10.72
N ARG A 32 16.83 -19.20 -10.44
CA ARG A 32 17.87 -19.59 -11.38
C ARG A 32 17.39 -20.73 -12.28
N VAL A 33 17.50 -20.56 -13.60
CA VAL A 33 17.11 -21.55 -14.62
C VAL A 33 18.18 -21.56 -15.71
N GLY A 34 18.73 -22.73 -16.03
CA GLY A 34 19.71 -22.87 -17.13
C GLY A 34 20.97 -22.01 -17.00
N GLY A 35 21.37 -21.63 -15.78
CA GLY A 35 22.55 -20.80 -15.53
C GLY A 35 22.29 -19.30 -15.38
N ALA A 36 21.14 -18.78 -15.84
CA ALA A 36 20.72 -17.38 -15.71
C ALA A 36 19.66 -17.18 -14.62
N ASN A 37 19.51 -15.93 -14.14
CA ASN A 37 18.53 -15.55 -13.12
C ASN A 37 17.30 -14.92 -13.80
N TYR A 38 16.12 -15.45 -13.50
CA TYR A 38 14.84 -14.98 -14.02
C TYR A 38 13.94 -14.50 -12.88
N GLN A 39 13.13 -13.52 -13.19
CA GLN A 39 12.10 -12.99 -12.30
C GLN A 39 10.83 -13.82 -12.48
N VAL A 40 10.42 -14.54 -11.43
CA VAL A 40 9.25 -15.44 -11.47
C VAL A 40 8.17 -14.88 -10.55
N PRO A 41 6.92 -14.72 -11.04
CA PRO A 41 5.80 -14.30 -10.20
C PRO A 41 5.42 -15.43 -9.24
N VAL A 42 5.21 -15.08 -7.97
CA VAL A 42 4.82 -15.99 -6.90
C VAL A 42 3.71 -15.33 -6.08
N GLU A 43 2.73 -16.12 -5.66
CA GLU A 43 1.65 -15.65 -4.78
C GLU A 43 2.18 -15.18 -3.43
N VAL A 44 1.68 -14.04 -2.97
CA VAL A 44 2.06 -13.45 -1.68
C VAL A 44 1.15 -14.01 -0.59
N PRO A 45 1.71 -14.61 0.48
CA PRO A 45 0.90 -15.04 1.62
C PRO A 45 0.14 -13.86 2.24
N GLN A 46 -1.14 -14.05 2.59
CA GLN A 46 -2.03 -12.97 3.04
C GLN A 46 -1.46 -12.13 4.20
N ARG A 47 -0.81 -12.77 5.17
CA ARG A 47 -0.14 -12.07 6.29
C ARG A 47 0.93 -11.09 5.79
N ARG A 48 1.75 -11.51 4.81
CA ARG A 48 2.79 -10.69 4.20
C ARG A 48 2.19 -9.61 3.32
N ALA A 49 1.17 -9.93 2.52
CA ALA A 49 0.49 -8.98 1.66
C ALA A 49 -0.07 -7.79 2.46
N ARG A 50 -0.73 -8.07 3.60
CA ARG A 50 -1.22 -7.03 4.51
C ARG A 50 -0.10 -6.17 5.10
N THR A 51 1.01 -6.79 5.50
CA THR A 51 2.19 -6.04 6.00
C THR A 51 2.80 -5.15 4.91
N LEU A 52 2.89 -5.63 3.66
CA LEU A 52 3.39 -4.84 2.54
C LEU A 52 2.47 -3.65 2.25
N ALA A 53 1.15 -3.85 2.25
CA ALA A 53 0.20 -2.77 2.01
C ALA A 53 0.35 -1.62 3.02
N VAL A 54 0.37 -1.95 4.32
CA VAL A 54 0.54 -0.96 5.38
C VAL A 54 1.92 -0.29 5.31
N ARG A 55 2.97 -1.06 5.00
CA ARG A 55 4.32 -0.53 4.85
C ARG A 55 4.38 0.49 3.71
N TRP A 56 3.87 0.15 2.53
CA TRP A 56 3.84 1.05 1.38
C TRP A 56 3.08 2.34 1.69
N LEU A 57 1.89 2.25 2.29
CA LEU A 57 1.13 3.45 2.67
C LEU A 57 1.93 4.39 3.59
N VAL A 58 2.66 3.84 4.57
CA VAL A 58 3.45 4.66 5.50
C VAL A 58 4.72 5.21 4.85
N ASP A 59 5.43 4.39 4.07
CA ASP A 59 6.70 4.78 3.45
C ASP A 59 6.45 5.85 2.37
N TYR A 60 5.46 5.66 1.48
CA TYR A 60 5.12 6.66 0.48
C TYR A 60 4.51 7.91 1.09
N ALA A 61 3.72 7.79 2.17
CA ALA A 61 3.27 8.96 2.92
C ALA A 61 4.44 9.76 3.49
N ARG A 62 5.57 9.14 3.87
CA ARG A 62 6.73 9.90 4.37
C ARG A 62 7.45 10.66 3.26
N ASP A 63 7.55 10.05 2.08
CA ASP A 63 8.22 10.60 0.90
C ASP A 63 7.47 11.77 0.24
N ARG A 64 6.18 11.96 0.56
CA ARG A 64 5.40 13.11 0.06
C ARG A 64 5.99 14.45 0.51
N ARG A 65 5.79 15.47 -0.32
CA ARG A 65 6.30 16.85 -0.11
C ARG A 65 5.44 17.73 0.78
N GLU A 66 4.25 17.30 1.16
CA GLU A 66 3.32 18.12 1.96
C GLU A 66 3.85 18.38 3.39
N LYS A 67 3.28 19.35 4.10
CA LYS A 67 3.66 19.64 5.49
C LYS A 67 2.75 18.87 6.45
N GLY A 68 3.35 18.09 7.35
CA GLY A 68 2.66 17.34 8.39
C GLY A 68 2.31 15.90 7.99
N MET A 69 2.59 14.95 8.88
CA MET A 69 2.36 13.51 8.61
C MET A 69 0.86 13.19 8.46
N VAL A 70 0.00 13.94 9.15
CA VAL A 70 -1.45 13.74 9.10
C VAL A 70 -1.97 14.08 7.70
N GLU A 71 -1.53 15.20 7.13
CA GLU A 71 -1.87 15.65 5.78
C GLU A 71 -1.34 14.67 4.73
N LYS A 72 -0.07 14.25 4.86
CA LYS A 72 0.55 13.29 3.95
C LYS A 72 -0.16 11.94 3.94
N LEU A 73 -0.44 11.38 5.11
CA LEU A 73 -1.12 10.09 5.23
C LEU A 73 -2.57 10.18 4.73
N SER A 74 -3.25 11.30 5.00
CA SER A 74 -4.60 11.52 4.50
C SER A 74 -4.64 11.63 2.98
N ALA A 75 -3.61 12.22 2.37
CA ALA A 75 -3.49 12.31 0.92
C ALA A 75 -3.17 10.95 0.29
N GLU A 76 -2.23 10.17 0.85
CA GLU A 76 -1.95 8.80 0.36
C GLU A 76 -3.18 7.89 0.42
N ILE A 77 -3.93 7.93 1.51
CA ILE A 77 -5.14 7.10 1.63
C ILE A 77 -6.18 7.51 0.58
N LEU A 78 -6.28 8.81 0.25
CA LEU A 78 -7.17 9.28 -0.82
C LEU A 78 -6.69 8.87 -2.21
N ASP A 79 -5.38 8.92 -2.46
CA ASP A 79 -4.79 8.52 -3.74
C ASP A 79 -4.85 6.99 -3.96
N ALA A 80 -4.91 6.21 -2.88
CA ALA A 80 -4.99 4.75 -2.90
C ALA A 80 -6.42 4.18 -3.04
N LEU A 81 -7.45 5.02 -2.93
CA LEU A 81 -8.87 4.63 -3.05
C LEU A 81 -9.32 4.51 -4.50
#